data_AF-A0A4P9VXR6-F1
#
_entry.id   AF-A0A4P9VXR6-F1
#
_cell.length_a   1.000
_cell.length_b   1.000
_cell.length_c   1.000
_cell.angle_alpha   90.00
_cell.angle_beta   90.00
_cell.angle_gamma   90.00
#
_symmetry.space_group_name_H-M   'P 1'
#
loop_
_entity.id
_entity.type
_entity.pdbx_description
1 polymer ?
#
loop_
_entity_poly.entity_id
_entity_poly.type
_entity_poly.pdbx_seq_one_letter_code
_entity_poly.pdbx_strand_id
1 'polypeptide(L)' 'MQLTSLLATFLAVASVGVSATKGPLITNKVAFEMEQDGQSLGKITIGLYGKTVPK' A
#
# COMPACT_ATOMS: atom_id res chain seq x y z
N MET A 1 -34.31 3.35 25.67
CA MET A 1 -34.08 2.00 25.11
C MET A 1 -33.87 1.98 23.59
N GLN A 2 -34.58 2.79 22.79
CA GLN A 2 -34.34 2.81 21.33
C GLN A 2 -33.06 3.56 20.91
N LEU A 3 -32.73 4.68 21.56
CA LEU A 3 -31.52 5.46 21.25
C LEU A 3 -30.22 4.70 21.55
N THR A 4 -30.22 3.91 22.63
CA THR A 4 -29.07 3.06 23.02
C THR A 4 -28.85 1.90 22.05
N SER A 5 -29.94 1.34 21.50
CA SER A 5 -29.89 0.29 20.47
C SER A 5 -29.32 0.83 19.14
N LEU A 6 -29.73 2.04 18.74
CA LEU A 6 -29.25 2.67 17.51
C LEU A 6 -27.75 3.01 17.59
N LEU A 7 -27.29 3.52 18.73
CA LEU A 7 -25.88 3.83 18.96
C LEU A 7 -25.01 2.57 18.99
N ALA A 8 -25.50 1.48 19.61
CA ALA A 8 -24.81 0.20 19.62
C ALA A 8 -24.65 -0.40 18.21
N THR A 9 -25.71 -0.32 17.41
CA THR A 9 -25.69 -0.78 16.01
C THR A 9 -24.73 0.05 15.16
N PHE A 10 -24.71 1.38 15.33
CA PHE A 10 -23.79 2.25 14.61
C PHE A 10 -22.32 1.95 14.94
N LEU A 11 -22.00 1.73 16.22
CA LEU A 11 -20.65 1.41 16.65
C LEU A 11 -20.17 0.04 16.15
N ALA A 12 -21.09 -0.93 16.04
CA ALA A 12 -20.81 -2.26 15.49
C ALA A 12 -20.53 -2.25 13.98
N VAL A 13 -21.16 -1.34 13.22
CA VAL A 13 -20.88 -1.19 11.78
C VAL A 13 -19.59 -0.39 11.55
N ALA A 14 -19.28 0.59 12.40
CA ALA A 14 -18.06 1.39 12.30
C ALA A 14 -16.77 0.60 12.59
N SER A 15 -16.87 -0.51 13.33
CA SER A 15 -15.72 -1.38 13.65
C SER A 15 -15.41 -2.42 12.58
N VAL A 16 -16.20 -2.50 11.50
CA VAL A 16 -15.92 -3.37 10.36
C VAL A 16 -14.74 -2.80 9.57
N GLY A 17 -13.54 -3.21 9.95
CA GLY A 17 -12.31 -2.83 9.26
C GLY A 17 -12.28 -3.37 7.84
N VAL A 18 -12.21 -2.48 6.84
CA VAL A 18 -11.98 -2.87 5.44
C VAL A 18 -10.58 -3.45 5.32
N SER A 19 -10.50 -4.77 5.13
CA SER A 19 -9.24 -5.47 4.88
C SER A 19 -8.94 -5.42 3.38
N ALA A 20 -8.32 -4.32 2.93
CA ALA A 20 -7.74 -4.28 1.60
C ALA A 20 -6.57 -5.27 1.54
N THR A 21 -6.54 -6.14 0.53
CA THR A 21 -5.38 -6.99 0.29
C THR A 21 -4.18 -6.08 0.06
N LYS A 22 -3.24 -6.09 1.00
CA LYS A 22 -1.98 -5.36 0.82
C LYS A 22 -1.27 -5.98 -0.38
N GLY A 23 -0.86 -5.16 -1.33
CA GLY A 23 -0.14 -5.61 -2.51
C GLY A 23 1.12 -6.41 -2.15
N PRO A 24 1.74 -7.06 -3.15
CA PRO A 24 2.92 -7.88 -2.93
C PRO A 24 4.00 -7.13 -2.15
N LEU A 25 4.61 -7.82 -1.19
CA LEU A 25 5.58 -7.21 -0.28
C LEU A 25 6.83 -6.78 -1.05
N ILE A 26 7.19 -5.50 -0.97
CA ILE A 26 8.46 -4.99 -1.50
C ILE A 26 9.59 -5.50 -0.61
N THR A 27 10.48 -6.30 -1.19
CA THR A 27 11.61 -6.92 -0.48
C THR A 27 12.91 -6.14 -0.62
N ASN A 28 13.15 -5.58 -1.81
CA ASN A 28 14.37 -4.85 -2.16
C ASN A 28 13.98 -3.66 -3.04
N LYS A 29 14.85 -2.64 -3.09
CA LYS A 29 14.66 -1.47 -3.94
C LYS A 29 15.91 -1.29 -4.82
N VAL A 30 15.69 -1.02 -6.10
CA VAL A 30 16.74 -0.68 -7.07
C VAL A 30 16.47 0.72 -7.58
N ALA A 31 17.50 1.55 -7.62
CA ALA A 31 17.39 2.90 -8.14
C ALA A 31 18.13 3.02 -9.48
N PHE A 32 17.50 3.67 -10.43
CA PHE A 32 18.09 4.04 -11.72
C PHE A 32 18.12 5.55 -11.80
N GLU A 33 19.30 6.12 -11.97
CA GLU A 33 19.47 7.54 -12.29
C GLU A 33 19.44 7.67 -13.82
N MET A 34 18.54 8.51 -14.31
CA MET A 34 18.34 8.70 -15.75
C MET A 34 18.94 10.02 -16.18
N GLU A 35 19.60 9.96 -17.33
CA GLU A 35 20.17 11.12 -18.02
C GLU A 35 19.82 11.02 -19.49
N GLN A 36 19.50 12.15 -20.11
CA GLN A 36 19.31 12.25 -21.56
C GLN A 36 19.97 13.53 -22.05
N ASP A 37 20.77 13.42 -23.10
CA ASP A 37 21.50 14.53 -23.71
C ASP A 37 22.30 15.37 -22.69
N GLY A 38 22.90 14.72 -21.68
CA GLY A 38 23.66 15.39 -20.63
C GLY A 38 22.82 16.01 -19.51
N GLN A 39 21.50 15.89 -19.57
CA GLN A 39 20.58 16.45 -18.57
C GLN A 39 20.01 15.35 -17.68
N SER A 40 20.13 15.55 -16.36
CA SER A 40 19.55 14.63 -15.38
C SER A 40 18.02 14.68 -15.47
N LEU A 41 17.41 13.56 -15.84
CA LEU A 41 15.96 13.39 -15.91
C LEU A 41 15.37 12.92 -14.58
N GLY A 42 16.21 12.56 -13.63
CA GLY A 42 15.83 12.18 -12.27
C GLY A 42 16.10 10.70 -11.96
N LYS A 43 15.42 10.19 -10.91
CA LYS A 43 15.70 8.88 -10.33
C LYS A 43 14.44 8.02 -10.23
N ILE A 44 14.45 6.86 -10.88
CA ILE A 44 13.38 5.86 -10.80
C ILE A 44 13.75 4.84 -9.73
N THR A 45 12.87 4.63 -8.75
CA THR A 45 13.05 3.60 -7.71
C THR A 45 12.06 2.47 -7.92
N ILE A 46 12.56 1.27 -8.22
CA ILE A 46 11.76 0.06 -8.46
C ILE A 46 11.82 -0.86 -7.24
N GLY A 47 10.65 -1.25 -6.72
CA GLY A 47 10.52 -2.25 -5.67
C GLY A 47 10.43 -3.67 -6.25
N LEU A 48 11.22 -4.60 -5.71
CA LEU A 48 11.24 -6.00 -6.11
C LEU A 48 10.38 -6.86 -5.17
N TYR A 49 9.56 -7.74 -5.74
CA TYR A 49 8.65 -8.63 -5.00
C TYR A 49 9.25 -10.02 -4.74
N GLY A 50 10.44 -10.11 -4.13
CA GLY A 50 11.15 -11.37 -3.92
C GLY A 50 10.45 -12.41 -3.03
N LYS A 51 9.37 -12.05 -2.31
CA LYS A 51 8.50 -13.01 -1.62
C LYS A 51 7.42 -13.61 -2.52
N THR A 52 6.97 -12.86 -3.52
CA THR A 52 5.93 -13.28 -4.48
C THR A 52 6.56 -14.00 -5.68
N VAL A 53 7.73 -13.54 -6.14
CA VAL A 53 8.48 -14.09 -7.28
C VAL A 53 9.96 -14.26 -6.89
N PRO A 54 10.33 -15.40 -6.28
CA PRO A 54 11.73 -15.71 -5.99
C PRO A 54 12.51 -16.04 -7.28
N LYS A 55 13.85 -16.01 -7.16
CA LYS A 55 14.84 -16.15 -8.25
C LYS A 55 14.67 -17.40 -9.11
#